data_AF-H2EZZ7-F1
#
_entry.id   AF-H2EZZ7-F1
#
_cell.length_a   1.000
_cell.length_b   1.000
_cell.length_c   1.000
_cell.angle_alpha   90.00
_cell.angle_beta   90.00
_cell.angle_gamma   90.00
#
_symmetry.space_group_name_H-M   'P 1'
#
loop_
_entity.id
_entity.type
_entity.pdbx_description
1 polymer ?
#
loop_
_entity_poly.entity_id
_entity_poly.type
_entity_poly.pdbx_seq_one_letter_code
_entity_poly.pdbx_strand_id
1 'polypeptide(L)'
;QGFQLLRTVMWLLTTPAMVYLLSIISDFSRLKVYSVMLADVLMITFGILAFLAYNKVMSSCFTWWPGACSPTWCTACSSMFHASIAEARHDSSRVSLEVLRLFAVVACGSIWIVVKMGLVDIRTEEWMWCVCDFLGKVMFSSSLLHGN
;
A
#
# COMPACT_ATOMS: atom_id res chain seq x y z
N GLN A 1 -17.28 -9.20 7.40
CA GLN A 1 -17.54 -7.96 6.65
C GLN A 1 -17.11 -6.68 7.40
N GLY A 2 -17.58 -6.41 8.63
CA GLY A 2 -17.17 -5.22 9.38
C GLY A 2 -15.65 -5.08 9.66
N PHE A 3 -14.95 -6.21 9.83
CA PHE A 3 -13.50 -6.22 10.03
C PHE A 3 -12.70 -5.70 8.82
N GLN A 4 -13.21 -5.94 7.61
CA GLN A 4 -12.58 -5.44 6.38
C GLN A 4 -12.76 -3.93 6.22
N LEU A 5 -13.93 -3.38 6.61
CA LEU A 5 -14.18 -1.95 6.57
C LEU A 5 -13.24 -1.20 7.53
N LEU A 6 -13.12 -1.68 8.78
CA LEU A 6 -12.22 -1.09 9.77
C LEU A 6 -10.77 -1.07 9.25
N ARG A 7 -10.30 -2.18 8.68
CA ARG A 7 -8.97 -2.28 8.09
C ARG A 7 -8.76 -1.27 6.94
N THR A 8 -9.71 -1.15 6.04
CA THR A 8 -9.64 -0.18 4.93
C THR A 8 -9.62 1.27 5.45
N VAL A 9 -10.33 1.57 6.54
CA VAL A 9 -10.25 2.89 7.20
C VAL A 9 -8.87 3.11 7.84
N MET A 10 -8.28 2.09 8.46
CA MET A 10 -6.91 2.18 8.98
C MET A 10 -5.91 2.46 7.85
N TRP A 11 -6.07 1.82 6.69
CA TRP A 11 -5.22 2.06 5.54
C TRP A 11 -5.24 3.52 5.09
N LEU A 12 -6.40 4.19 5.12
CA LEU A 12 -6.55 5.61 4.77
C LEU A 12 -5.57 6.53 5.54
N LEU A 13 -5.14 6.12 6.73
CA LEU A 13 -4.18 6.86 7.56
C LEU A 13 -2.76 6.30 7.43
N THR A 14 -2.61 4.97 7.42
CA THR A 14 -1.29 4.34 7.48
C THR A 14 -0.55 4.38 6.15
N THR A 15 -1.22 4.22 5.01
CA THR A 15 -0.54 4.17 3.70
C THR A 15 -0.04 5.55 3.25
N PRO A 16 -0.77 6.68 3.41
CA PRO A 16 -0.20 7.99 3.10
C PRO A 16 0.93 8.37 4.04
N ALA A 17 0.85 7.96 5.31
CA ALA A 17 1.93 8.19 6.29
C ALA A 17 3.20 7.44 5.89
N MET A 18 3.10 6.19 5.42
CA MET A 18 4.26 5.44 4.90
C MET A 18 4.87 6.10 3.66
N VAL A 19 4.05 6.56 2.70
CA VAL A 19 4.52 7.30 1.51
C VAL A 19 5.24 8.58 1.93
N TYR A 20 4.67 9.33 2.87
CA TYR A 20 5.28 10.55 3.38
C TYR A 20 6.63 10.28 4.06
N LEU A 21 6.72 9.27 4.92
CA LEU A 21 7.96 8.89 5.59
C LEU A 21 9.03 8.43 4.60
N LEU A 22 8.67 7.63 3.58
CA LEU A 22 9.59 7.27 2.50
C LEU A 22 10.09 8.49 1.75
N SER A 23 9.24 9.50 1.53
CA SER A 23 9.63 10.73 0.85
C SER A 23 10.50 11.68 1.66
N ILE A 24 10.60 11.48 2.98
CA ILE A 24 11.60 12.19 3.80
C ILE A 24 12.98 11.54 3.61
N ILE A 25 12.99 10.22 3.45
CA ILE A 25 14.22 9.44 3.29
C ILE A 25 14.75 9.54 1.85
N SER A 26 13.87 9.72 0.87
CA SER A 26 14.24 9.87 -0.54
C SER A 26 14.00 11.30 -1.02
N ASP A 27 14.96 11.87 -1.75
CA ASP A 27 14.94 13.27 -2.20
C ASP A 27 13.88 13.55 -3.30
N PHE A 28 12.60 13.31 -3.02
CA PHE A 28 11.49 13.57 -3.95
C PHE A 28 10.93 14.98 -3.82
N SER A 29 10.47 15.51 -4.95
CA SER A 29 9.73 16.77 -4.97
C SER A 29 8.41 16.64 -4.21
N ARG A 30 8.11 17.63 -3.36
CA ARG A 30 6.90 17.66 -2.52
C ARG A 30 5.62 17.49 -3.33
N LEU A 31 5.58 18.04 -4.55
CA LEU A 31 4.43 17.90 -5.47
C LEU A 31 4.18 16.44 -5.87
N LYS A 32 5.24 15.65 -6.12
CA LYS A 32 5.10 14.23 -6.46
C LYS A 32 4.66 13.41 -5.25
N VAL A 33 5.13 13.76 -4.06
CA VAL A 33 4.69 13.10 -2.81
C VAL A 33 3.22 13.34 -2.57
N TYR A 34 2.77 14.60 -2.64
CA TYR A 34 1.35 14.93 -2.43
C TYR A 34 0.43 14.31 -3.49
N SER A 35 0.87 14.23 -4.75
CA SER A 35 0.06 13.56 -5.78
C SER A 35 -0.09 12.06 -5.53
N VAL A 36 0.96 11.39 -5.07
CA VAL A 36 0.92 9.96 -4.72
C VAL A 36 0.06 9.73 -3.47
N MET A 37 0.20 10.57 -2.44
CA MET A 37 -0.65 10.50 -1.24
C MET A 37 -2.13 10.75 -1.58
N LEU A 38 -2.42 11.73 -2.45
CA LEU A 38 -3.79 11.99 -2.90
C LEU A 38 -4.36 10.81 -3.69
N ALA A 39 -3.56 10.22 -4.59
CA ALA A 39 -3.96 9.03 -5.34
C ALA A 39 -4.23 7.84 -4.41
N ASP A 40 -3.42 7.66 -3.35
CA ASP A 40 -3.61 6.64 -2.32
C ASP A 40 -4.92 6.82 -1.54
N VAL A 41 -5.16 8.04 -1.03
CA VAL A 41 -6.40 8.38 -0.30
C VAL A 41 -7.63 8.19 -1.20
N LEU A 42 -7.57 8.62 -2.46
CA LEU A 42 -8.66 8.43 -3.42
C LEU A 42 -8.88 6.95 -3.71
N MET A 43 -7.82 6.18 -3.98
CA MET A 43 -7.90 4.74 -4.21
C MET A 43 -8.62 4.03 -3.05
N ILE A 44 -8.25 4.33 -1.81
CA ILE A 44 -8.85 3.71 -0.62
C ILE A 44 -10.30 4.17 -0.43
N THR A 45 -10.57 5.48 -0.60
CA THR A 45 -11.93 6.04 -0.46
C THR A 45 -12.89 5.40 -1.46
N PHE A 46 -12.49 5.28 -2.73
CA PHE A 46 -13.29 4.59 -3.74
C PHE A 46 -13.46 3.09 -3.43
N GLY A 47 -12.46 2.45 -2.82
CA GLY A 47 -12.58 1.08 -2.29
C GLY A 47 -13.65 0.96 -1.20
N ILE A 48 -13.72 1.91 -0.27
CA ILE A 48 -14.76 1.98 0.77
C ILE A 48 -16.14 2.21 0.14
N LEU A 49 -16.25 3.15 -0.81
CA LEU A 49 -17.50 3.41 -1.52
C LEU A 49 -17.97 2.19 -2.31
N ALA A 50 -17.06 1.45 -2.93
CA ALA A 50 -17.38 0.20 -3.61
C ALA A 50 -17.93 -0.87 -2.65
N PHE A 51 -17.42 -0.91 -1.42
CA PHE A 51 -17.88 -1.82 -0.37
C PHE A 51 -19.26 -1.42 0.20
N LEU A 52 -19.52 -0.13 0.36
CA LEU A 52 -20.78 0.41 0.88
C LEU A 52 -21.88 0.52 -0.20
N ALA A 53 -21.54 0.27 -1.47
CA ALA A 53 -22.47 0.42 -2.57
C ALA A 53 -23.67 -0.53 -2.45
N TYR A 54 -24.87 0.05 -2.45
CA TYR A 54 -26.13 -0.69 -2.34
C TYR A 54 -26.39 -1.64 -3.52
N ASN A 55 -25.90 -1.30 -4.72
CA ASN A 55 -26.11 -2.06 -5.95
C ASN A 55 -24.79 -2.51 -6.60
N LYS A 56 -24.80 -3.71 -7.20
CA LYS A 56 -23.62 -4.32 -7.87
C LYS A 56 -23.02 -3.45 -8.99
N VAL A 57 -23.85 -2.71 -9.72
CA VAL A 57 -23.41 -1.80 -10.78
C VAL A 57 -22.60 -0.64 -10.19
N MET A 58 -23.11 -0.04 -9.11
CA MET A 58 -22.44 1.07 -8.42
C MET A 58 -21.14 0.60 -7.76
N SER A 59 -21.14 -0.59 -7.15
CA SER A 59 -19.93 -1.23 -6.64
C SER A 59 -18.89 -1.42 -7.74
N SER A 60 -19.32 -1.92 -8.90
CA SER A 60 -18.44 -2.13 -10.07
C SER A 60 -17.82 -0.82 -10.53
N CYS A 61 -18.61 0.24 -10.72
CA CYS A 61 -18.13 1.57 -11.10
C CYS A 61 -17.07 2.11 -10.13
N PHE A 62 -17.29 1.97 -8.83
CA PHE A 62 -16.32 2.41 -7.82
C PHE A 62 -15.06 1.56 -7.76
N THR A 63 -15.09 0.27 -8.14
CA THR A 63 -13.88 -0.57 -8.23
C THR A 63 -12.97 -0.27 -9.42
N TRP A 64 -13.48 0.34 -10.50
CA TRP A 64 -12.63 0.70 -11.65
C TRP A 64 -11.57 1.75 -11.28
N TRP A 65 -11.93 2.68 -10.39
CA TRP A 65 -11.03 3.77 -9.98
C TRP A 65 -9.80 3.26 -9.21
N PRO A 66 -9.93 2.45 -8.15
CA PRO A 66 -8.79 1.81 -7.49
C PRO A 66 -7.96 0.94 -8.45
N GLY A 67 -8.61 0.22 -9.37
CA GLY A 67 -7.92 -0.59 -10.37
C GLY A 67 -7.04 0.24 -11.32
N ALA A 68 -7.48 1.45 -11.70
CA ALA A 68 -6.71 2.36 -12.54
C ALA A 68 -5.59 3.08 -11.76
N CYS A 69 -5.81 3.40 -10.47
CA CYS A 69 -4.82 4.08 -9.62
C CYS A 69 -3.75 3.13 -9.05
N SER A 70 -4.04 1.84 -8.91
CA SER A 70 -3.12 0.87 -8.30
C SER A 70 -1.79 0.74 -9.06
N PRO A 71 -1.73 0.61 -10.40
CA PRO A 71 -0.46 0.55 -11.13
C PRO A 71 0.38 1.82 -11.00
N THR A 72 -0.26 3.00 -11.04
CA THR A 72 0.41 4.29 -10.87
C THR A 72 0.96 4.46 -9.45
N TRP A 73 0.23 3.99 -8.44
CA TRP A 73 0.71 3.96 -7.06
C TRP A 73 1.88 2.98 -6.87
N CYS A 74 1.78 1.76 -7.40
CA CYS A 74 2.83 0.75 -7.32
C CYS A 74 4.13 1.21 -8.00
N THR A 75 4.03 1.84 -9.17
CA THR A 75 5.20 2.39 -9.88
C THR A 75 5.82 3.56 -9.12
N ALA A 76 5.02 4.45 -8.55
CA ALA A 76 5.50 5.53 -7.70
C ALA A 76 6.23 5.00 -6.46
N CYS A 77 5.61 4.09 -5.70
CA CYS A 77 6.23 3.46 -4.54
C CYS A 77 7.51 2.70 -4.91
N SER A 78 7.49 1.93 -6.00
CA SER A 78 8.70 1.23 -6.47
C SER A 78 9.82 2.19 -6.85
N SER A 79 9.50 3.35 -7.44
CA SER A 79 10.49 4.39 -7.72
C SER A 79 11.05 5.01 -6.46
N MET A 80 10.22 5.17 -5.43
CA MET A 80 10.64 5.68 -4.11
C MET A 80 11.60 4.71 -3.43
N PHE A 81 11.25 3.43 -3.39
CA PHE A 81 12.14 2.40 -2.86
C PHE A 81 13.47 2.32 -3.61
N HIS A 82 13.46 2.42 -4.95
CA HIS A 82 14.70 2.42 -5.72
C HIS A 82 15.62 3.60 -5.39
N ALA A 83 15.07 4.81 -5.23
CA ALA A 83 15.83 5.97 -4.81
C ALA A 83 16.40 5.80 -3.38
N SER A 84 15.57 5.39 -2.43
CA SER A 84 16.00 5.17 -1.04
C SER A 84 17.08 4.08 -0.93
N ILE A 85 17.01 3.00 -1.71
CA ILE A 85 18.03 1.94 -1.72
C ILE A 85 19.36 2.46 -2.28
N ALA A 86 19.32 3.30 -3.32
CA ALA A 86 20.51 3.90 -3.91
C ALA A 86 21.22 4.86 -2.94
N GLU A 87 20.45 5.61 -2.16
CA GLU A 87 20.96 6.58 -1.17
C GLU A 87 21.41 5.93 0.15
N ALA A 88 20.94 4.73 0.46
CA ALA A 88 21.32 4.02 1.68
C ALA A 88 22.83 3.73 1.71
N ARG A 89 23.50 4.22 2.76
CA ARG A 89 24.96 4.08 2.97
C ARG A 89 25.37 2.75 3.62
N HIS A 90 24.44 2.10 4.32
CA HIS A 90 24.68 0.84 5.04
C HIS A 90 23.98 -0.34 4.34
N ASP A 91 24.69 -1.46 4.17
CA ASP A 91 24.16 -2.66 3.51
C ASP A 91 22.95 -3.25 4.26
N SER A 92 22.92 -3.16 5.58
CA SER A 92 21.76 -3.59 6.38
C SER A 92 20.49 -2.78 6.09
N SER A 93 20.62 -1.47 5.85
CA SER A 93 19.49 -0.60 5.49
C SER A 93 19.00 -0.87 4.08
N ARG A 94 19.92 -1.19 3.14
CA ARG A 94 19.57 -1.61 1.77
C ARG A 94 18.74 -2.87 1.73
N VAL A 95 19.17 -3.92 2.44
CA VAL A 95 18.43 -5.19 2.53
C VAL A 95 17.05 -4.96 3.13
N SER A 96 16.95 -4.14 4.19
CA SER A 96 15.66 -3.84 4.83
C SER A 96 14.70 -3.12 3.88
N LEU A 97 15.19 -2.14 3.10
CA LEU A 97 14.40 -1.43 2.09
C LEU A 97 14.01 -2.32 0.90
N GLU A 98 14.87 -3.25 0.47
CA GLU A 98 14.53 -4.23 -0.58
C GLU A 98 13.42 -5.18 -0.13
N VAL A 99 13.52 -5.71 1.09
CA VAL A 99 12.49 -6.55 1.67
C VAL A 99 11.17 -5.77 1.81
N LEU A 100 11.24 -4.52 2.26
CA LEU A 100 10.07 -3.65 2.37
C LEU A 100 9.44 -3.36 1.00
N ARG A 101 10.24 -3.17 -0.05
CA ARG A 101 9.76 -3.03 -1.44
C ARG A 101 9.02 -4.28 -1.90
N LEU A 102 9.56 -5.46 -1.64
CA LEU A 102 8.93 -6.73 -2.01
C LEU A 102 7.58 -6.89 -1.30
N PHE A 103 7.49 -6.58 -0.01
CA PHE A 103 6.21 -6.65 0.71
C PHE A 103 5.20 -5.59 0.26
N ALA A 104 5.62 -4.33 0.14
CA ALA A 104 4.72 -3.23 -0.19
C ALA A 104 4.22 -3.27 -1.65
N VAL A 105 5.09 -3.61 -2.60
CA VAL A 105 4.76 -3.56 -4.04
C VAL A 105 4.32 -4.93 -4.56
N VAL A 106 5.01 -6.01 -4.19
CA VAL A 106 4.74 -7.34 -4.76
C VAL A 106 3.67 -8.08 -3.96
N ALA A 107 3.82 -8.19 -2.63
CA ALA A 107 2.89 -8.97 -1.83
C ALA A 107 1.49 -8.32 -1.78
N CYS A 108 1.39 -7.04 -1.41
CA CYS A 108 0.09 -6.35 -1.36
C CYS A 108 -0.62 -6.28 -2.73
N GLY A 109 0.12 -6.02 -3.81
CA GLY A 109 -0.43 -5.99 -5.17
C GLY A 109 -0.97 -7.36 -5.62
N SER A 110 -0.20 -8.43 -5.37
CA SER A 110 -0.59 -9.81 -5.72
C SER A 110 -1.79 -10.31 -4.92
N ILE A 111 -1.87 -10.02 -3.62
CA ILE A 111 -2.98 -10.43 -2.76
C ILE A 111 -4.28 -9.78 -3.23
N TRP A 112 -4.24 -8.51 -3.63
CA TRP A 112 -5.42 -7.84 -4.17
C TRP A 112 -5.98 -8.56 -5.41
N ILE A 113 -5.12 -8.98 -6.34
CA ILE A 113 -5.52 -9.73 -7.54
C ILE A 113 -6.12 -11.10 -7.15
N VAL A 114 -5.42 -11.85 -6.30
CA VAL A 114 -5.83 -13.19 -5.85
C VAL A 114 -7.20 -13.15 -5.15
N VAL A 115 -7.43 -12.15 -4.30
CA VAL A 115 -8.70 -11.91 -3.62
C VAL A 115 -9.79 -11.52 -4.60
N LYS A 116 -9.52 -10.63 -5.55
CA LYS A 116 -10.53 -10.18 -6.53
C LYS A 116 -10.92 -11.26 -7.55
N MET A 117 -10.02 -12.17 -7.86
CA MET A 117 -10.32 -13.34 -8.69
C MET A 117 -11.12 -14.42 -7.94
N GLY A 118 -11.38 -14.26 -6.64
CA GLY A 118 -12.11 -15.23 -5.83
C GLY A 118 -11.37 -16.55 -5.67
N LEU A 119 -10.04 -16.55 -5.79
CA LEU A 119 -9.21 -17.76 -5.73
C LEU A 119 -8.97 -18.27 -4.31
N VAL A 120 -9.39 -17.51 -3.30
CA VAL A 120 -9.16 -17.79 -1.89
C VAL A 120 -10.44 -17.61 -1.09
N ASP A 121 -10.63 -18.49 -0.11
CA ASP A 121 -11.72 -18.39 0.87
C ASP A 121 -11.50 -17.19 1.82
N ILE A 122 -12.59 -16.68 2.41
CA ILE A 122 -12.62 -15.51 3.30
C ILE A 122 -11.62 -15.64 4.45
N ARG A 123 -11.49 -16.82 5.04
CA ARG A 123 -10.54 -17.06 6.14
C ARG A 123 -9.09 -16.90 5.68
N THR A 124 -8.79 -17.38 4.46
CA THR A 124 -7.44 -17.29 3.88
C THR A 124 -7.12 -15.86 3.49
N GLU A 125 -8.08 -15.15 2.89
CA GLU A 125 -7.98 -13.72 2.61
C GLU A 125 -7.64 -12.91 3.87
N GLU A 126 -8.35 -13.13 4.97
CA GLU A 126 -8.12 -12.41 6.23
C GLU A 126 -6.70 -12.63 6.77
N TRP A 127 -6.20 -13.87 6.72
CA TRP A 127 -4.83 -14.19 7.11
C TRP A 127 -3.79 -13.52 6.20
N MET A 128 -3.97 -13.56 4.88
CA MET A 128 -3.06 -12.94 3.93
C MET A 128 -2.94 -11.43 4.18
N TRP A 129 -4.08 -10.75 4.34
CA TRP A 129 -4.09 -9.33 4.67
C TRP A 129 -3.50 -9.02 6.04
N CYS A 130 -3.75 -9.85 7.06
CA CYS A 130 -3.19 -9.67 8.40
C CYS A 130 -1.66 -9.78 8.39
N VAL A 131 -1.12 -10.78 7.70
CA VAL A 131 0.33 -10.96 7.53
C VAL A 131 0.93 -9.76 6.80
N CYS A 132 0.28 -9.27 5.73
CA CYS A 132 0.74 -8.08 5.03
C CYS A 132 0.69 -6.81 5.89
N ASP A 133 -0.36 -6.62 6.67
CA ASP A 133 -0.49 -5.49 7.59
C ASP A 133 0.60 -5.54 8.68
N PHE A 134 0.85 -6.71 9.24
CA PHE A 134 1.88 -6.93 10.25
C PHE A 134 3.27 -6.66 9.68
N LEU A 135 3.63 -7.33 8.59
CA LEU A 135 4.95 -7.18 7.96
C LEU A 135 5.16 -5.77 7.43
N GLY A 136 4.14 -5.18 6.79
CA GLY A 136 4.17 -3.81 6.30
C GLY A 136 4.42 -2.81 7.41
N LYS A 137 3.74 -2.91 8.55
CA LYS A 137 3.93 -1.95 9.67
C LYS A 137 5.22 -2.21 10.44
N VAL A 138 5.50 -3.47 10.81
CA VAL A 138 6.68 -3.83 11.62
C VAL A 138 7.97 -3.56 10.85
N MET A 139 8.08 -4.02 9.60
CA MET A 139 9.30 -3.83 8.81
C MET A 139 9.52 -2.36 8.47
N PHE A 140 8.44 -1.59 8.26
CA PHE A 140 8.52 -0.15 8.05
C PHE A 140 9.04 0.59 9.29
N SER A 141 8.50 0.28 10.48
CA SER A 141 8.99 0.85 11.74
C SER A 141 10.43 0.44 12.06
N SER A 142 10.80 -0.82 11.82
CA SER A 142 12.18 -1.29 12.02
C SER A 142 13.17 -0.65 11.06
N SER A 143 12.78 -0.43 9.81
CA SER A 143 13.64 0.23 8.80
C SER A 143 13.87 1.70 9.13
N LEU A 144 12.86 2.39 9.66
CA LEU A 144 12.99 3.77 10.16
C LEU A 144 13.92 3.87 11.37
N LEU A 145 13.84 2.91 12.30
CA LEU A 145 14.71 2.85 13.48
C LEU A 145 16.19 2.60 13.14
N HIS A 146 16.48 1.90 12.04
CA HIS A 146 17.85 1.64 11.59
C HIS A 146 18.36 2.68 10.58
N GLY A 147 17.49 3.56 10.08
CA GLY A 147 17.84 4.63 9.14
C GLY A 147 18.13 5.98 9.78
N ASN A 148 17.69 6.19 11.03
CA ASN A 148 18.03 7.32 11.91
C ASN A 148 19.20 6.96 12.83
#